data_AF-A0A1Q7EBK7-F1
#
_entry.id   AF-A0A1Q7EBK7-F1
#
_cell.length_a   1.000
_cell.length_b   1.000
_cell.length_c   1.000
_cell.angle_alpha   90.00
_cell.angle_beta   90.00
_cell.angle_gamma   90.00
#
_symmetry.space_group_name_H-M   'P 1'
#
loop_
_entity.id
_entity.type
_entity.pdbx_description
1 polymer ?
#
loop_
_entity_poly.entity_id
_entity_poly.type
_entity_poly.pdbx_seq_one_letter_code
_entity_poly.pdbx_strand_id
1 'polypeptide(L)'
;MAGIASLLGRILPVGNPVGPALLVIRGFGTLFAAAFLADVGPVRTTSGLLHVLGFVGRSIAFGIGLFFIAGRMRYDGDWQALAPYTVATALASLAILGLFVGLGPRYAGDTSAPLSSVGGLIQRLSTLTAYTWHLVAGAWLLRGPAPSPARP
;
A
#
# COMPACT_ATOMS: atom_id res chain seq x y z
N MET A 1 17.52 -14.67 3.73
CA MET A 1 16.49 -13.79 4.34
C MET A 1 17.05 -12.76 5.36
N ALA A 2 18.30 -12.87 5.84
CA ALA A 2 18.85 -11.97 6.86
C ALA A 2 19.16 -10.51 6.40
N GLY A 3 19.35 -10.27 5.10
CA GLY A 3 19.81 -8.96 4.59
C GLY A 3 18.76 -7.84 4.67
N ILE A 4 17.51 -8.09 4.26
CA ILE A 4 16.46 -7.07 4.24
C ILE A 4 16.04 -6.69 5.67
N ALA A 5 15.93 -7.68 6.56
CA ALA A 5 15.62 -7.45 7.97
C ALA A 5 16.75 -6.66 8.67
N SER A 6 18.02 -6.92 8.37
CA SER A 6 19.15 -6.14 8.89
C SER A 6 19.14 -4.69 8.37
N LEU A 7 18.89 -4.50 7.08
CA LEU A 7 18.83 -3.19 6.43
C LEU A 7 17.70 -2.31 6.99
N LEU A 8 16.50 -2.86 7.14
CA LEU A 8 15.35 -2.16 7.71
C LEU A 8 15.59 -1.73 9.17
N GLY A 9 16.34 -2.52 9.94
CA GLY A 9 16.67 -2.20 11.34
C GLY A 9 17.66 -1.04 11.49
N ARG A 10 18.44 -0.71 10.47
CA ARG A 10 19.35 0.45 10.47
C ARG A 10 18.67 1.74 10.01
N ILE A 11 17.61 1.64 9.21
CA ILE A 11 17.00 2.79 8.53
C ILE A 11 15.76 3.31 9.25
N LEU A 12 15.04 2.45 9.99
CA LEU A 12 13.71 2.79 10.52
C LEU A 12 13.75 2.96 12.05
N PRO A 13 13.70 4.20 12.57
CA PRO A 13 13.71 4.45 13.99
C PRO A 13 12.44 3.89 14.68
N VAL A 14 12.65 3.32 15.87
CA VAL A 14 11.61 2.78 16.74
C VAL A 14 10.64 3.90 17.15
N GLY A 15 9.33 3.68 17.01
CA GLY A 15 8.30 4.66 17.40
C GLY A 15 7.96 5.75 16.36
N ASN A 16 8.49 5.68 15.13
CA ASN A 16 8.25 6.70 14.10
C ASN A 16 6.77 6.74 13.61
N PRO A 17 6.10 7.91 13.59
CA PRO A 17 4.72 8.05 13.09
C PRO A 17 4.57 7.93 11.57
N VAL A 18 5.65 7.80 10.79
CA VAL A 18 5.61 7.73 9.31
C VAL A 18 4.72 6.59 8.80
N GLY A 19 4.80 5.39 9.37
CA GLY A 19 3.93 4.27 8.97
C GLY A 19 2.44 4.59 9.12
N PRO A 20 1.97 4.96 10.32
CA PRO A 20 0.60 5.44 10.55
C PRO A 20 0.20 6.63 9.66
N ALA A 21 1.06 7.64 9.51
CA ALA A 21 0.78 8.81 8.67
C ALA A 21 0.57 8.42 7.20
N LEU A 22 1.37 7.47 6.69
CA LEU A 22 1.24 6.96 5.32
C LEU A 22 -0.04 6.13 5.13
N LEU A 23 -0.53 5.44 6.16
CA LEU A 23 -1.86 4.83 6.11
C LEU A 23 -2.96 5.89 5.98
N VAL A 24 -2.88 6.99 6.73
CA VAL A 24 -3.83 8.12 6.60
C VAL A 24 -3.77 8.71 5.18
N ILE A 25 -2.57 8.97 4.66
CA ILE A 25 -2.37 9.47 3.29
C ILE A 25 -2.95 8.49 2.25
N ARG A 26 -2.78 7.17 2.44
CA ARG A 26 -3.42 6.16 1.58
C ARG A 26 -4.94 6.29 1.57
N GLY A 27 -5.55 6.53 2.74
CA GLY A 27 -6.99 6.76 2.87
C GLY A 27 -7.44 7.97 2.04
N PHE A 28 -6.77 9.12 2.24
CA PHE A 28 -7.03 10.33 1.46
C PHE A 28 -6.83 10.13 -0.04
N GLY A 29 -5.75 9.46 -0.46
CA GLY A 29 -5.52 9.17 -1.87
C GLY A 29 -6.61 8.28 -2.49
N THR A 30 -7.25 7.41 -1.70
CA THR A 30 -8.41 6.65 -2.18
C THR A 30 -9.65 7.51 -2.32
N LEU A 31 -9.94 8.37 -1.35
CA LEU A 31 -11.06 9.32 -1.45
C LEU A 31 -10.85 10.26 -2.65
N PHE A 32 -9.62 10.75 -2.83
CA PHE A 32 -9.24 11.57 -3.97
C PHE A 32 -9.44 10.82 -5.28
N ALA A 33 -8.92 9.59 -5.42
CA ALA A 33 -9.14 8.78 -6.63
C ALA A 33 -10.63 8.51 -6.88
N ALA A 34 -11.41 8.23 -5.82
CA ALA A 34 -12.84 7.95 -5.94
C ALA A 34 -13.67 9.18 -6.32
N ALA A 35 -13.17 10.39 -6.06
CA ALA A 35 -13.83 11.64 -6.45
C ALA A 35 -13.78 11.91 -7.96
N PHE A 36 -12.89 11.23 -8.70
CA PHE A 36 -12.71 11.40 -10.13
C PHE A 36 -12.96 10.09 -10.89
N LEU A 37 -13.65 10.18 -12.03
CA LEU A 37 -13.86 9.03 -12.91
C LEU A 37 -12.55 8.65 -13.60
N ALA A 38 -12.27 7.34 -13.63
CA ALA A 38 -11.18 6.79 -14.42
C ALA A 38 -11.53 6.79 -15.91
N ASP A 39 -10.55 7.03 -16.76
CA ASP A 39 -10.72 6.88 -18.22
C ASP A 39 -10.88 5.40 -18.57
N VAL A 40 -11.89 5.07 -19.37
CA VAL A 40 -12.19 3.71 -19.86
C VAL A 40 -12.03 3.71 -21.39
N GLY A 41 -10.83 4.01 -21.88
CA GLY A 41 -10.57 4.12 -23.31
C GLY A 41 -9.27 4.90 -23.62
N PRO A 42 -8.97 5.12 -24.92
CA PRO A 42 -7.73 5.78 -25.33
C PRO A 42 -7.71 7.28 -25.03
N VAL A 43 -8.88 7.88 -24.81
CA VAL A 43 -9.02 9.32 -24.54
C VAL A 43 -8.60 9.61 -23.11
N ARG A 44 -7.64 10.55 -22.95
CA ARG A 44 -7.18 11.02 -21.65
C ARG A 44 -7.96 12.27 -21.24
N THR A 45 -8.61 12.22 -20.09
CA THR A 45 -9.32 13.37 -19.53
C THR A 45 -8.61 13.90 -18.28
N THR A 46 -8.87 15.16 -17.92
CA THR A 46 -8.37 15.71 -16.65
C THR A 46 -8.89 14.91 -15.45
N SER A 47 -10.13 14.44 -15.49
CA SER A 47 -10.68 13.54 -14.46
C SER A 47 -9.89 12.25 -14.36
N GLY A 48 -9.64 11.57 -15.49
CA GLY A 48 -8.87 10.33 -15.51
C GLY A 48 -7.43 10.52 -15.02
N LEU A 49 -6.79 11.64 -15.34
CA LEU A 49 -5.47 11.99 -14.81
C LEU A 49 -5.49 12.16 -13.28
N LEU A 50 -6.48 12.88 -12.73
CA LEU A 50 -6.62 13.07 -11.28
C LEU A 50 -6.94 11.75 -10.57
N HIS A 51 -7.77 10.89 -11.17
CA HIS A 51 -8.01 9.53 -10.68
C HIS A 51 -6.71 8.73 -10.56
N VAL A 52 -5.90 8.73 -11.63
CA VAL A 52 -4.60 8.03 -11.67
C VAL A 52 -3.64 8.60 -10.65
N LEU A 53 -3.57 9.92 -10.48
CA LEU A 53 -2.73 10.55 -9.45
C LEU A 53 -3.12 10.08 -8.04
N GLY A 54 -4.40 10.07 -7.71
CA GLY A 54 -4.90 9.52 -6.44
C GLY A 54 -4.55 8.04 -6.28
N PHE A 55 -4.74 7.25 -7.34
CA PHE A 55 -4.46 5.82 -7.37
C PHE A 55 -2.97 5.50 -7.17
N VAL A 56 -2.07 6.23 -7.83
CA VAL A 56 -0.62 6.06 -7.70
C VAL A 56 -0.18 6.51 -6.32
N GLY A 57 -0.61 7.71 -5.89
CA GLY A 57 -0.26 8.27 -4.59
C GLY A 57 -0.66 7.36 -3.43
N ARG A 58 -1.89 6.82 -3.42
CA ARG A 58 -2.32 5.88 -2.38
C ARG A 58 -1.50 4.58 -2.38
N SER A 59 -1.08 4.11 -3.55
CA SER A 59 -0.38 2.83 -3.69
C SER A 59 1.07 2.93 -3.21
N ILE A 60 1.73 4.05 -3.53
CA ILE A 60 3.06 4.39 -2.98
C ILE A 60 2.97 4.53 -1.47
N ALA A 61 2.01 5.32 -0.97
CA ALA A 61 1.81 5.51 0.47
C ALA A 61 1.56 4.18 1.18
N PHE A 62 0.78 3.27 0.60
CA PHE A 62 0.54 1.95 1.16
C PHE A 62 1.82 1.11 1.24
N GLY A 63 2.54 0.98 0.12
CA GLY A 63 3.77 0.18 0.07
C GLY A 63 4.83 0.68 1.05
N ILE A 64 5.10 1.98 1.07
CA ILE A 64 6.06 2.58 2.00
C ILE A 64 5.54 2.45 3.45
N GLY A 65 4.26 2.74 3.70
CA GLY A 65 3.67 2.66 5.04
C GLY A 65 3.80 1.26 5.64
N LEU A 66 3.59 0.21 4.83
CA LEU A 66 3.77 -1.17 5.26
C LEU A 66 5.23 -1.49 5.65
N PHE A 67 6.23 -0.91 5.00
CA PHE A 67 7.64 -1.09 5.40
C PHE A 67 7.91 -0.54 6.81
N PHE A 68 7.42 0.66 7.11
CA PHE A 68 7.56 1.26 8.44
C PHE A 68 6.79 0.48 9.51
N ILE A 69 5.58 0.01 9.16
CA ILE A 69 4.76 -0.83 10.03
C ILE A 69 5.47 -2.16 10.32
N ALA A 70 6.02 -2.82 9.30
CA ALA A 70 6.77 -4.06 9.48
C ALA A 70 8.00 -3.86 10.36
N GLY A 71 8.69 -2.72 10.23
CA GLY A 71 9.79 -2.33 11.12
C GLY A 71 9.34 -2.31 12.59
N ARG A 72 8.17 -1.72 12.86
CA ARG A 72 7.59 -1.67 14.22
C ARG A 72 7.15 -3.05 14.73
N MET A 73 6.50 -3.87 13.90
CA MET A 73 6.02 -5.21 14.28
C MET A 73 7.14 -6.10 14.81
N ARG A 74 8.39 -5.92 14.36
CA ARG A 74 9.54 -6.74 14.79
C ARG A 74 9.92 -6.58 16.26
N TYR A 75 9.48 -5.51 16.90
CA TYR A 75 9.73 -5.22 18.31
C TYR A 75 8.52 -5.52 19.20
N ASP A 76 7.45 -6.06 18.62
CA ASP A 76 6.21 -6.42 19.32
C ASP A 76 6.09 -7.95 19.30
N GLY A 77 6.11 -8.58 20.47
CA GLY A 77 6.15 -10.05 20.59
C GLY A 77 4.99 -10.76 19.91
N ASP A 78 3.79 -10.16 19.92
CA ASP A 78 2.59 -10.76 19.33
C ASP A 78 2.55 -10.58 17.80
N TRP A 79 3.24 -9.56 17.28
CA TRP A 79 3.18 -9.16 15.86
C TRP A 79 4.47 -9.45 15.09
N GLN A 80 5.54 -9.86 15.77
CA GLN A 80 6.85 -10.11 15.18
C GLN A 80 6.79 -11.12 14.02
N ALA A 81 5.98 -12.16 14.16
CA ALA A 81 5.80 -13.19 13.13
C ALA A 81 5.18 -12.66 11.83
N LEU A 82 4.44 -11.55 11.89
CA LEU A 82 3.78 -10.92 10.74
C LEU A 82 4.67 -9.93 10.00
N ALA A 83 5.81 -9.53 10.57
CA ALA A 83 6.71 -8.56 9.94
C ALA A 83 7.23 -9.01 8.56
N PRO A 84 7.70 -10.26 8.34
CA PRO A 84 8.15 -10.70 7.01
C PRO A 84 7.02 -10.70 5.98
N TYR A 85 5.82 -11.15 6.37
CA TYR A 85 4.63 -11.10 5.53
C TYR A 85 4.28 -9.66 5.13
N THR A 86 4.38 -8.72 6.07
CA THR A 86 4.10 -7.30 5.84
C THR A 86 5.11 -6.68 4.88
N VAL A 87 6.41 -7.03 4.98
CA VAL A 87 7.45 -6.64 4.02
C VAL A 87 7.17 -7.22 2.63
N ALA A 88 6.83 -8.51 2.54
CA ALA A 88 6.51 -9.15 1.27
C ALA A 88 5.30 -8.47 0.61
N THR A 89 4.29 -8.11 1.40
CA THR A 89 3.10 -7.39 0.93
C THR A 89 3.46 -5.97 0.44
N ALA A 90 4.37 -5.28 1.14
CA ALA A 90 4.87 -3.97 0.73
C ALA A 90 5.57 -4.04 -0.64
N LEU A 91 6.50 -5.00 -0.79
CA LEU A 91 7.24 -5.24 -2.03
C LEU A 91 6.32 -5.63 -3.18
N ALA A 92 5.40 -6.57 -2.94
CA ALA A 92 4.42 -7.00 -3.94
C ALA A 92 3.53 -5.83 -4.37
N SER A 93 3.07 -4.99 -3.44
CA SER A 93 2.24 -3.82 -3.74
C SER A 93 2.98 -2.81 -4.64
N LEU A 94 4.26 -2.53 -4.34
CA LEU A 94 5.09 -1.64 -5.17
C LEU A 94 5.42 -2.25 -6.54
N ALA A 95 5.67 -3.56 -6.60
CA ALA A 95 5.91 -4.27 -7.86
C ALA A 95 4.65 -4.26 -8.74
N ILE A 96 3.47 -4.55 -8.17
CA ILE A 96 2.19 -4.49 -8.86
C ILE A 96 1.92 -3.06 -9.35
N LEU A 97 2.21 -2.03 -8.55
CA LEU A 97 2.11 -0.65 -8.99
C LEU A 97 3.04 -0.37 -10.18
N GLY A 98 4.30 -0.82 -10.12
CA GLY A 98 5.26 -0.68 -11.21
C GLY A 98 4.77 -1.36 -12.50
N LEU A 99 4.19 -2.56 -12.39
CA LEU A 99 3.55 -3.26 -13.51
C LEU A 99 2.35 -2.46 -14.05
N PHE A 100 1.49 -1.93 -13.17
CA PHE A 100 0.35 -1.11 -13.59
C PHE A 100 0.77 0.17 -14.31
N VAL A 101 1.79 0.87 -13.82
CA VAL A 101 2.30 2.10 -14.45
C VAL A 101 3.02 1.79 -15.77
N GLY A 102 3.83 0.72 -15.81
CA GLY A 102 4.62 0.36 -16.99
C GLY A 102 3.83 -0.32 -18.11
N LEU A 103 2.85 -1.16 -17.76
CA LEU A 103 2.04 -1.92 -18.72
C LEU A 103 0.65 -1.33 -18.95
N GLY A 104 0.12 -0.56 -17.99
CA GLY A 104 -1.22 0.03 -18.06
C GLY A 104 -1.48 0.81 -19.36
N PRO A 105 -0.56 1.67 -19.84
CA PRO A 105 -0.76 2.40 -21.09
C PRO A 105 -0.94 1.51 -22.33
N ARG A 106 -0.44 0.27 -22.31
CA ARG A 106 -0.47 -0.66 -23.46
C ARG A 106 -1.73 -1.51 -23.51
N TYR A 107 -2.35 -1.78 -22.36
CA TYR A 107 -3.48 -2.71 -22.25
C TYR A 107 -4.74 -2.06 -21.63
N ALA A 108 -4.71 -0.77 -21.29
CA ALA A 108 -5.87 -0.07 -20.75
C ALA A 108 -7.02 -0.03 -21.77
N GLY A 109 -8.14 -0.64 -21.40
CA GLY A 109 -9.34 -0.71 -22.25
C GLY A 109 -9.36 -1.88 -23.25
N ASP A 110 -8.36 -2.76 -23.24
CA ASP A 110 -8.37 -3.97 -24.05
C ASP A 110 -9.32 -5.01 -23.45
N THR A 111 -10.56 -5.02 -23.96
CA THR A 111 -11.58 -5.99 -23.54
C THR A 111 -11.30 -7.40 -24.05
N SER A 112 -10.35 -7.59 -24.96
CA SER A 112 -9.97 -8.93 -25.47
C SER A 112 -8.97 -9.66 -24.57
N ALA A 113 -8.41 -9.00 -23.56
CA ALA A 113 -7.45 -9.60 -22.64
C ALA A 113 -8.08 -10.76 -21.83
N PRO A 114 -7.34 -11.86 -21.54
CA PRO A 114 -7.88 -13.09 -20.92
C PRO A 114 -8.52 -12.95 -19.53
N LEU A 115 -8.43 -11.79 -18.89
CA LEU A 115 -8.98 -11.50 -17.56
C LEU A 115 -9.82 -10.22 -17.52
N SER A 116 -10.12 -9.60 -18.68
CA SER A 116 -10.88 -8.35 -18.76
C SER A 116 -12.26 -8.48 -18.10
N SER A 117 -12.92 -9.63 -18.27
CA SER A 117 -14.24 -9.94 -17.71
C SER A 117 -14.29 -10.06 -16.18
N VAL A 118 -13.17 -10.44 -15.56
CA VAL A 118 -13.06 -10.64 -14.10
C VAL A 118 -12.21 -9.57 -13.41
N GLY A 119 -11.58 -8.66 -14.17
CA GLY A 119 -10.70 -7.63 -13.63
C GLY A 119 -11.36 -6.76 -12.56
N GLY A 120 -12.63 -6.40 -12.77
CA GLY A 120 -13.40 -5.64 -11.77
C GLY A 120 -13.64 -6.41 -10.47
N LEU A 121 -13.86 -7.73 -10.53
CA LEU A 121 -14.00 -8.58 -9.35
C LEU A 121 -12.67 -8.70 -8.59
N ILE A 122 -11.57 -8.97 -9.32
CA ILE A 122 -10.22 -9.04 -8.76
C ILE A 122 -9.85 -7.72 -8.06
N GLN A 123 -10.18 -6.58 -8.66
CA GLN A 123 -9.94 -5.27 -8.07
C GLN A 123 -10.73 -5.08 -6.77
N ARG A 124 -12.02 -5.46 -6.73
CA ARG A 124 -12.86 -5.35 -5.53
C ARG A 124 -12.35 -6.23 -4.41
N LEU A 125 -12.01 -7.48 -4.69
CA LEU A 125 -11.45 -8.42 -3.71
C LEU A 125 -10.10 -7.92 -3.19
N SER A 126 -9.21 -7.47 -4.08
CA SER A 126 -7.91 -6.90 -3.67
C SER A 126 -8.09 -5.64 -2.81
N THR A 127 -9.06 -4.79 -3.16
CA THR A 127 -9.41 -3.61 -2.37
C THR A 127 -9.89 -4.00 -0.98
N LEU A 128 -10.84 -4.95 -0.90
CA LEU A 128 -11.36 -5.44 0.38
C LEU A 128 -10.24 -5.99 1.25
N THR A 129 -9.41 -6.90 0.73
CA THR A 129 -8.28 -7.48 1.46
C THR A 129 -7.31 -6.41 1.96
N ALA A 130 -6.93 -5.46 1.10
CA ALA A 130 -6.00 -4.40 1.46
C ALA A 130 -6.58 -3.42 2.50
N TYR A 131 -7.90 -3.22 2.52
CA TYR A 131 -8.58 -2.38 3.51
C TYR A 131 -8.83 -3.11 4.82
N THR A 132 -9.17 -4.39 4.79
CA THR A 132 -9.23 -5.23 6.00
C THR A 132 -7.88 -5.24 6.71
N TRP A 133 -6.79 -5.45 5.97
CA TRP A 133 -5.45 -5.39 6.55
C TRP A 133 -5.09 -4.00 7.11
N HIS A 134 -5.54 -2.93 6.44
CA HIS A 134 -5.39 -1.57 6.96
C HIS A 134 -6.03 -1.42 8.33
N LEU A 135 -7.28 -1.87 8.47
CA LEU A 135 -8.04 -1.75 9.71
C LEU A 135 -7.42 -2.58 10.82
N VAL A 136 -6.95 -3.79 10.51
CA VAL A 136 -6.23 -4.66 11.45
C VAL A 136 -4.95 -3.98 11.96
N ALA A 137 -4.12 -3.47 11.04
CA ALA A 137 -2.91 -2.75 11.41
C ALA A 137 -3.20 -1.45 12.18
N GLY A 138 -4.24 -0.70 11.78
CA GLY A 138 -4.68 0.52 12.47
C GLY A 138 -5.17 0.23 13.89
N ALA A 139 -6.00 -0.80 14.08
CA ALA A 139 -6.47 -1.21 15.40
C ALA A 139 -5.32 -1.63 16.32
N TRP A 140 -4.33 -2.34 15.78
CA TRP A 140 -3.10 -2.66 16.49
C TRP A 140 -2.32 -1.41 16.90
N LEU A 141 -2.10 -0.48 15.97
CA LEU A 141 -1.39 0.78 16.22
C LEU A 141 -2.07 1.65 17.29
N LEU A 142 -3.41 1.59 17.40
CA LEU A 142 -4.16 2.30 18.44
C LEU A 142 -4.05 1.65 19.82
N ARG A 143 -3.76 0.35 19.90
CA ARG A 143 -3.66 -0.41 21.16
C ARG A 143 -2.25 -0.44 21.73
N GLY A 144 -1.22 -0.41 20.87
CA GLY A 144 0.18 -0.44 21.29
C GLY A 144 0.74 0.98 21.46
N PRO A 145 1.23 1.39 22.64
CA PRO A 145 2.01 2.63 22.75
C PRO A 145 3.19 2.57 21.77
N ALA A 146 3.53 3.71 21.15
CA ALA A 146 4.73 3.79 20.32
C ALA A 146 5.93 3.35 21.18
N PRO A 147 6.70 2.34 20.77
CA PRO A 147 7.87 1.95 21.54
C PRO A 147 8.76 3.18 21.67
N SER A 148 9.00 3.61 22.92
CA SER A 148 9.84 4.77 23.19
C SER A 148 11.22 4.53 22.59
N PRO A 149 11.82 5.51 21.91
CA PRO A 149 13.25 5.43 21.66
C PRO A 149 13.92 5.26 23.03
N ALA A 150 14.67 4.17 23.21
CA ALA A 150 15.50 4.02 24.39
C ALA A 150 16.31 5.32 24.52
N ARG A 151 16.21 5.99 25.67
CA ARG A 151 17.06 7.14 25.96
C ARG A 151 18.52 6.68 25.83
N PRO A 152 19.39 7.50 25.22
CA PRO A 152 20.80 7.17 25.03
C PRO A 152 21.50 6.86 26.36
#